data_AF-A0A849ZYQ0-F1
#
_entry.id   AF-A0A849ZYQ0-F1
#
_cell.length_a   1.000
_cell.length_b   1.000
_cell.length_c   1.000
_cell.angle_alpha   90.00
_cell.angle_beta   90.00
_cell.angle_gamma   90.00
#
_symmetry.space_group_name_H-M   'P 1'
#
loop_
_entity.id
_entity.type
_entity.pdbx_description
1 polymer ?
#
loop_
_entity_poly.entity_id
_entity_poly.type
_entity_poly.pdbx_seq_one_letter_code
_entity_poly.pdbx_strand_id
1 'polypeptide(L)'
;MSLRDRLNKLFNASGRPDQAGRYHIVQVRCKRCGEILSARIDLLNDLSPDYDAHTFHARKLVSGSGENRCFQVIELEIAFDQNKRVLEQRAAGAEIVTST
;
A
#
# COMPACT_ATOMS: atom_id res chain seq x y z
N MET A 1 14.41 -33.21 21.14
CA MET A 1 14.10 -31.82 20.73
C MET A 1 15.41 -31.06 20.66
N SER A 2 15.77 -30.59 19.46
CA SER A 2 17.14 -30.22 19.13
C SER A 2 17.44 -28.75 19.45
N LEU A 3 18.67 -28.45 19.88
CA LEU A 3 19.18 -27.08 20.07
C LEU A 3 18.98 -26.19 18.83
N ARG A 4 18.92 -26.80 17.64
CA ARG A 4 18.75 -26.12 16.35
C ARG A 4 17.36 -25.49 16.19
N ASP A 5 16.33 -26.06 16.80
CA ASP A 5 14.96 -25.50 16.75
C ASP A 5 14.82 -24.21 17.57
N ARG A 6 15.70 -24.00 18.56
CA ARG A 6 15.74 -22.78 19.37
C ARG A 6 16.49 -21.64 18.68
N LEU A 7 17.48 -21.95 17.85
CA LEU A 7 18.23 -20.97 17.06
C LEU A 7 17.36 -20.40 15.92
N ASN A 8 16.58 -21.23 15.23
CA ASN A 8 15.65 -20.75 14.20
C ASN A 8 14.58 -19.79 14.75
N LYS A 9 14.18 -19.94 16.02
CA LYS A 9 13.22 -19.02 16.66
C LYS A 9 13.79 -17.65 17.01
N LEU A 10 15.12 -17.53 17.16
CA LEU A 10 15.79 -16.24 17.40
C LEU A 10 16.08 -15.49 16.10
N PHE A 11 16.34 -16.19 14.99
CA PHE A 11 16.48 -15.57 13.68
C PHE A 11 15.14 -15.17 13.03
N ASN A 12 14.02 -15.76 13.47
CA ASN A 12 12.67 -15.34 13.09
C ASN A 12 12.09 -14.22 13.96
N ALA A 13 12.86 -13.66 14.90
CA ALA A 13 12.46 -12.53 15.74
C ALA A 13 12.84 -11.16 15.15
N SER A 14 12.89 -11.06 13.82
CA SER A 14 13.06 -9.81 13.08
C SER A 14 11.75 -9.30 12.49
N GLY A 15 10.63 -9.55 13.18
CA GLY A 15 9.49 -8.64 13.09
C GLY A 15 9.85 -7.37 13.85
N ARG A 16 10.61 -6.46 13.23
CA ARG A 16 10.65 -5.07 13.69
C ARG A 16 9.18 -4.65 13.87
N PRO A 17 8.78 -4.05 15.00
CA PRO A 17 7.52 -3.33 14.98
C PRO A 17 7.66 -2.37 13.81
N ASP A 18 6.84 -2.56 12.79
CA ASP A 18 6.77 -1.67 11.64
C ASP A 18 6.66 -0.27 12.22
N GLN A 19 7.77 0.47 12.19
CA GLN A 19 7.73 1.91 12.38
C GLN A 19 6.95 2.35 11.17
N ALA A 20 5.61 2.39 11.28
CA ALA A 20 4.69 2.62 10.20
C ALA A 20 5.34 3.63 9.28
N GLY A 21 5.87 3.11 8.16
CA GLY A 21 6.69 3.91 7.28
C GLY A 21 5.86 5.14 6.98
N ARG A 22 6.43 6.35 7.13
CA ARG A 22 5.69 7.60 6.89
C ARG A 22 4.89 7.54 5.58
N TYR A 23 5.39 6.76 4.63
CA TYR A 23 4.76 6.48 3.37
C TYR A 23 4.33 5.02 3.26
N HIS A 24 3.10 4.81 2.81
CA HIS A 24 2.65 3.56 2.23
C HIS A 24 2.79 3.62 0.71
N ILE A 25 3.47 2.64 0.11
CA ILE A 25 3.75 2.62 -1.33
C ILE A 25 2.95 1.50 -1.98
N VAL A 26 2.19 1.85 -3.01
CA VAL A 26 1.38 0.90 -3.78
C VAL A 26 1.81 0.92 -5.24
N GLN A 27 2.18 -0.24 -5.74
CA GLN A 27 2.49 -0.46 -7.15
C GLN A 27 1.26 -1.00 -7.86
N VAL A 28 0.84 -0.33 -8.93
CA VAL A 28 -0.31 -0.70 -9.73
C VAL A 28 0.09 -0.89 -11.19
N ARG A 29 -0.42 -1.95 -11.83
CA ARG A 29 -0.27 -2.20 -13.26
C ARG A 29 -1.48 -1.64 -14.00
N CYS A 30 -1.28 -0.70 -14.91
CA CYS A 30 -2.34 -0.15 -15.73
C CYS A 30 -2.99 -1.24 -16.60
N LYS A 31 -4.32 -1.36 -16.59
CA LYS A 31 -5.05 -2.34 -17.42
C LYS A 31 -5.03 -2.00 -18.92
N ARG A 32 -4.74 -0.75 -19.30
CA ARG A 32 -4.74 -0.31 -20.71
C ARG A 32 -3.39 -0.48 -21.39
N CYS A 33 -2.31 0.01 -20.78
CA CYS A 33 -0.96 -0.04 -21.38
C CYS A 33 0.01 -1.02 -20.71
N GLY A 34 -0.35 -1.60 -19.55
CA GLY A 34 0.52 -2.52 -18.81
C GLY A 34 1.64 -1.87 -17.99
N GLU A 35 1.77 -0.53 -18.03
CA GLU A 35 2.77 0.22 -17.27
C GLU A 35 2.59 0.01 -15.76
N ILE A 36 3.71 -0.21 -15.05
CA ILE A 36 3.73 -0.29 -13.59
C ILE A 36 4.00 1.10 -13.02
N LEU A 37 3.05 1.61 -12.25
CA LEU A 37 3.10 2.93 -11.63
C LEU A 37 3.17 2.78 -10.12
N SER A 38 3.93 3.67 -9.46
CA SER A 38 4.02 3.70 -8.00
C SER A 38 3.26 4.90 -7.44
N ALA A 39 2.29 4.64 -6.57
CA ALA A 39 1.58 5.64 -5.80
C ALA A 39 2.15 5.69 -4.38
N ARG A 40 2.37 6.91 -3.87
CA ARG A 40 2.83 7.15 -2.51
C ARG A 40 1.72 7.80 -1.70
N ILE A 41 1.45 7.25 -0.52
CA ILE A 41 0.48 7.78 0.44
C ILE A 41 1.22 8.15 1.71
N ASP A 42 1.27 9.44 2.03
CA ASP A 42 1.80 9.94 3.30
C ASP A 42 0.80 9.69 4.42
N LEU A 43 1.09 8.75 5.31
CA LEU A 43 0.23 8.34 6.42
C LEU A 43 -0.01 9.45 7.45
N LEU A 44 0.72 10.57 7.37
CA LEU A 44 0.53 11.74 8.23
C LEU A 44 -0.32 12.83 7.57
N ASN A 45 -0.32 12.90 6.23
CA ASN A 45 -0.85 14.06 5.50
C ASN A 45 -1.96 13.71 4.49
N ASP A 46 -2.01 12.47 4.00
CA ASP A 46 -2.95 12.05 2.94
C ASP A 46 -4.20 11.35 3.49
N LEU A 47 -4.22 11.02 4.77
CA LEU A 47 -5.33 10.27 5.39
C LEU A 47 -6.49 11.20 5.75
N SER A 48 -7.69 10.79 5.35
CA SER A 48 -8.95 11.40 5.79
C SER A 48 -9.61 10.47 6.82
N PRO A 49 -10.02 10.98 7.99
CA PRO A 49 -10.70 10.16 8.99
C PRO A 49 -12.13 9.81 8.54
N ASP A 50 -12.53 8.58 8.83
CA ASP A 50 -13.92 8.14 8.84
C ASP A 50 -14.34 7.98 10.31
N TYR A 51 -15.16 8.92 10.79
CA TYR A 51 -15.55 8.99 12.20
C TYR A 51 -16.57 7.92 12.59
N ASP A 52 -17.35 7.41 11.64
CA ASP A 52 -18.38 6.40 11.92
C ASP A 52 -17.71 5.03 12.09
N ALA A 53 -16.84 4.66 11.15
CA ALA A 53 -16.09 3.40 11.19
C ALA A 53 -14.86 3.46 12.11
N HIS A 54 -14.49 4.64 12.60
CA HIS A 54 -13.25 4.89 13.35
C HIS A 54 -12.00 4.41 12.57
N THR A 55 -11.97 4.67 11.27
CA THR A 55 -10.91 4.28 10.34
C THR A 55 -10.32 5.49 9.62
N PHE A 56 -9.32 5.28 8.79
CA PHE A 56 -8.82 6.29 7.85
C PHE A 56 -8.97 5.81 6.42
N HIS A 57 -9.13 6.73 5.48
CA HIS A 57 -9.13 6.43 4.06
C HIS A 57 -8.22 7.39 3.30
N ALA A 58 -7.66 6.92 2.19
CA ALA A 58 -6.91 7.74 1.24
C ALA A 58 -7.40 7.44 -0.18
N ARG A 59 -7.57 8.51 -0.97
CA ARG A 59 -7.88 8.44 -2.40
C ARG A 59 -6.77 9.12 -3.19
N LYS A 60 -6.21 8.42 -4.17
CA LYS A 60 -5.18 8.96 -5.08
C LYS A 60 -5.56 8.71 -6.53
N LEU A 61 -5.32 9.72 -7.35
CA LEU A 61 -5.41 9.60 -8.81
C LEU A 61 -4.00 9.46 -9.36
N VAL A 62 -3.77 8.40 -10.13
CA VAL A 62 -2.47 8.08 -10.72
C VAL A 62 -2.60 8.11 -12.22
N SER A 63 -1.74 8.87 -12.89
CA SER A 63 -1.62 8.89 -14.35
C SER A 63 -0.32 8.22 -14.76
N GLY A 64 -0.29 7.69 -15.99
CA GLY A 64 0.93 7.14 -16.60
C GLY A 64 2.06 8.17 -16.67
N SER A 65 3.31 7.70 -16.74
CA SER A 65 4.50 8.56 -16.90
C SER A 65 4.51 9.35 -18.21
N GLY A 66 3.75 8.88 -19.20
CA GLY A 66 3.72 9.41 -20.57
C GLY A 66 4.57 8.59 -21.55
N GLU A 67 5.43 7.69 -21.09
CA GLU A 67 6.30 6.86 -21.95
C GLU A 67 5.48 6.01 -22.95
N ASN A 68 4.38 5.42 -22.48
CA ASN A 68 3.48 4.62 -23.29
C ASN A 68 2.35 5.43 -23.96
N ARG A 69 2.39 6.77 -23.89
CA ARG A 69 1.32 7.68 -24.36
C ARG A 69 -0.07 7.31 -23.82
N CYS A 70 -0.09 6.79 -22.59
CA CYS A 70 -1.30 6.36 -21.91
C CYS A 70 -1.66 7.35 -20.81
N PHE A 71 -2.77 8.05 -20.99
CA PHE A 71 -3.28 9.07 -20.06
C PHE A 71 -4.51 8.59 -19.30
N GLN A 72 -4.63 7.27 -19.12
CA GLN A 72 -5.70 6.73 -18.30
C GLN A 72 -5.48 7.13 -16.84
N VAL A 73 -6.51 7.66 -16.20
CA VAL A 73 -6.52 7.91 -14.77
C VAL A 73 -6.87 6.62 -14.04
N ILE A 74 -5.98 6.18 -13.16
CA ILE A 74 -6.20 5.08 -12.23
C ILE A 74 -6.62 5.69 -10.91
N GLU A 75 -7.69 5.16 -10.33
CA GLU A 75 -8.17 5.60 -9.02
C GLU A 75 -7.82 4.54 -7.98
N LEU A 76 -7.03 4.95 -6.99
CA LEU A 76 -6.61 4.13 -5.87
C LEU A 76 -7.34 4.57 -4.61
N GLU A 77 -8.05 3.64 -3.99
CA GLU A 77 -8.74 3.82 -2.71
C GLU A 77 -8.19 2.84 -1.69
N ILE A 78 -7.77 3.34 -0.53
CA ILE A 78 -7.20 2.50 0.53
C ILE A 78 -7.81 2.89 1.87
N ALA A 79 -8.27 1.90 2.61
CA ALA A 79 -8.75 2.03 3.97
C ALA A 79 -7.69 1.53 4.95
N PHE A 80 -7.54 2.22 6.08
CA PHE A 80 -6.61 1.90 7.15
C PHE A 80 -7.32 1.84 8.50
N ASP A 81 -6.81 1.01 9.40
CA ASP A 81 -7.24 0.96 10.80
C ASP A 81 -6.72 2.16 11.62
N GLN A 82 -7.07 2.22 12.90
CA GLN A 82 -6.62 3.27 13.81
C GLN A 82 -5.09 3.33 13.99
N ASN A 83 -4.39 2.21 13.75
CA ASN A 83 -2.94 2.11 13.79
C ASN A 83 -2.30 2.35 12.42
N LYS A 84 -3.07 2.84 11.44
CA LYS A 84 -2.66 3.11 10.06
C LYS A 84 -2.19 1.86 9.32
N ARG A 85 -2.69 0.69 9.70
CA ARG A 85 -2.48 -0.58 8.98
C ARG A 85 -3.58 -0.74 7.94
N VAL A 86 -3.23 -1.26 6.78
CA VAL A 86 -4.17 -1.41 5.67
C VAL A 86 -5.27 -2.43 6.02
N LEU A 87 -6.53 -2.04 5.80
CA LEU A 87 -7.70 -2.90 5.89
C LEU A 87 -8.16 -3.37 4.51
N GLU A 88 -8.23 -2.45 3.54
CA GLU A 88 -8.70 -2.71 2.19
C GLU A 88 -7.94 -1.84 1.18
N GLN A 89 -7.68 -2.37 -0.01
CA GLN A 89 -7.11 -1.61 -1.13
C GLN A 89 -7.88 -1.94 -2.42
N ARG A 90 -8.22 -0.90 -3.19
CA ARG A 90 -8.89 -1.04 -4.48
C ARG A 90 -8.25 -0.13 -5.51
N ALA A 91 -8.07 -0.64 -6.73
CA ALA A 91 -7.56 0.13 -7.85
C ALA A 91 -8.51 0.01 -9.04
N ALA A 92 -9.20 1.09 -9.39
CA ALA A 92 -10.01 1.16 -10.59
C ALA A 92 -9.12 1.50 -11.80
N GLY A 93 -9.24 0.73 -12.88
CA GLY A 93 -8.41 0.88 -14.09
C GLY A 93 -7.02 0.25 -14.01
N ALA A 94 -6.66 -0.39 -12.89
CA ALA A 94 -5.39 -1.07 -12.71
C ALA A 94 -5.54 -2.36 -11.90
N GLU A 95 -4.44 -3.12 -11.81
CA GLU A 95 -4.29 -4.25 -10.90
C GLU A 95 -3.20 -3.92 -9.87
N ILE A 96 -3.45 -4.19 -8.60
CA ILE A 96 -2.45 -3.99 -7.55
C ILE A 96 -1.42 -5.11 -7.65
N VAL A 97 -0.14 -4.75 -7.75
CA VAL A 97 0.99 -5.70 -7.91
C VAL A 97 1.65 -5.94 -6.56
N THR A 98 2.00 -4.87 -5.85
CA THR A 98 2.71 -4.91 -4.57
C THR A 98 2.26 -3.72 -3.71
N SER A 99 2.15 -3.92 -2.41
CA SER A 99 1.92 -2.85 -1.43
C SER A 99 2.85 -3.03 -0.24
N THR A 100 3.58 -1.98 0.17
CA THR A 100 4.54 -2.03 1.28
C THR A 100 4.42 -0.81 2.18
#